data_AF-A0A3Q1I0W0-F1
#
_entry.id   AF-A0A3Q1I0W0-F1
#
_cell.length_a   1.000
_cell.length_b   1.000
_cell.length_c   1.000
_cell.angle_alpha   90.00
_cell.angle_beta   90.00
_cell.angle_gamma   90.00
#
_symmetry.space_group_name_H-M   'P 1'
#
loop_
_entity.id
_entity.type
_entity.pdbx_description
1 polymer ?
#
loop_
_entity_poly.entity_id
_entity_poly.type
_entity_poly.pdbx_seq_one_letter_code
_entity_poly.pdbx_strand_id
1 'polypeptide(L)'
;MNQLCTSVWGPSQQHPSKMAANSSSTGSKSSNSAGGKQSGPTAEQVVATFQRMRQEQRSMASKAAELEMDINEHSLVIDTLREVDPSRKCFRLVGGVLVERTVKEVLPALETNKEQISKIIESINTQMQTKGRELTEYRERYNIRLVGEGESEAQGQSASSSRDSEGGGSKSGAGVLVS
;
A
#
# COMPACT_ATOMS: atom_id res chain seq x y z
N MET A 1 -32.83 -12.54 21.31
CA MET A 1 -33.22 -11.40 22.16
C MET A 1 -32.03 -10.98 23.01
N ASN A 2 -31.69 -9.70 22.91
CA ASN A 2 -31.08 -8.80 23.90
C ASN A 2 -29.93 -9.31 24.79
N GLN A 3 -28.76 -8.67 24.68
CA GLN A 3 -28.45 -7.49 25.50
C GLN A 3 -27.16 -6.83 24.98
N LEU A 4 -27.32 -5.60 24.48
CA LEU A 4 -26.25 -4.63 24.29
C LEU A 4 -25.72 -4.20 25.67
N CYS A 5 -24.40 -4.04 25.81
CA CYS A 5 -23.84 -3.16 26.82
C CYS A 5 -22.93 -2.16 26.13
N THR A 6 -23.55 -1.06 25.72
CA THR A 6 -22.92 0.21 25.36
C THR A 6 -22.31 0.83 26.62
N SER A 7 -21.05 1.21 26.58
CA SER A 7 -20.49 2.19 27.50
C SER A 7 -19.79 3.28 26.68
N VAL A 8 -20.62 4.25 26.33
CA VAL A 8 -20.28 5.60 25.92
C VAL A 8 -19.62 6.29 27.11
N TRP A 9 -18.38 6.77 26.96
CA TRP A 9 -17.80 7.74 27.89
C TRP A 9 -17.72 9.08 27.15
N GLY A 10 -18.56 10.01 27.58
CA GLY A 10 -18.76 11.32 26.97
C GLY A 10 -17.79 12.39 27.49
N PRO A 11 -17.74 13.56 26.82
CA PRO A 11 -16.81 14.66 27.10
C PRO A 11 -17.35 15.65 28.13
N SER A 12 -16.47 16.25 28.94
CA SER A 12 -16.82 17.32 29.89
C SER A 12 -15.92 18.56 29.73
N GLN A 13 -16.48 19.53 29.02
CA GLN A 13 -16.55 20.98 29.29
C GLN A 13 -15.30 21.85 29.55
N GLN A 14 -15.28 22.95 28.79
CA GLN A 14 -14.49 24.19 28.87
C GLN A 14 -14.72 25.00 30.16
N HIS A 15 -13.75 25.85 30.53
CA HIS A 15 -13.97 27.30 30.77
C HIS A 15 -12.65 28.11 30.67
N PRO A 16 -12.72 29.44 30.36
CA PRO A 16 -11.58 30.28 29.96
C PRO A 16 -11.05 31.20 31.08
N SER A 17 -9.82 31.70 30.96
CA SER A 17 -9.33 32.87 31.72
C SER A 17 -8.27 33.67 30.95
N LYS A 18 -8.28 34.98 31.21
CA LYS A 18 -7.83 36.10 30.38
C LYS A 18 -6.32 36.40 30.43
N MET A 19 -5.83 36.94 29.31
CA MET A 19 -4.93 38.10 29.12
C MET A 19 -3.73 38.34 30.06
N ALA A 20 -2.51 38.32 29.49
CA ALA A 20 -1.44 39.27 29.79
C ALA A 20 -0.48 39.41 28.59
N ALA A 21 -0.28 40.63 28.12
CA ALA A 21 0.82 41.02 27.23
C ALA A 21 2.04 41.42 28.07
N ASN A 22 3.27 41.23 27.56
CA ASN A 22 4.25 42.30 27.34
C ASN A 22 5.67 41.75 27.02
N SER A 23 6.34 42.51 26.15
CA SER A 23 7.78 42.85 26.13
C SER A 23 8.86 41.81 25.84
N SER A 24 9.47 42.04 24.67
CA SER A 24 10.87 41.83 24.32
C SER A 24 11.89 42.13 25.44
N SER A 25 12.93 41.30 25.59
CA SER A 25 14.33 41.75 25.64
C SER A 25 15.33 40.59 25.81
N THR A 26 16.49 40.78 25.18
CA THR A 26 17.83 40.26 25.52
C THR A 26 18.16 38.76 25.39
N GLY A 27 18.88 38.45 24.30
CA GLY A 27 20.30 38.08 24.39
C GLY A 27 20.67 36.77 25.11
N SER A 28 21.08 35.77 24.33
CA SER A 28 22.05 34.77 24.78
C SER A 28 22.86 34.23 23.60
N LYS A 29 24.13 34.66 23.53
CA LYS A 29 25.20 33.90 22.89
C LYS A 29 25.29 32.56 23.60
N SER A 30 25.12 31.45 22.87
CA SER A 30 25.60 30.14 23.30
C SER A 30 26.43 29.53 22.18
N SER A 31 27.68 29.24 22.55
CA SER A 31 28.71 28.54 21.82
C SER A 31 28.16 27.26 21.17
N ASN A 32 28.15 27.20 19.84
CA ASN A 32 27.88 25.96 19.12
C ASN A 32 29.12 25.06 19.23
N SER A 33 28.97 23.99 19.99
CA SER A 33 29.97 22.95 20.16
C SER A 33 30.26 22.28 18.82
N ALA A 34 31.55 22.09 18.57
CA ALA A 34 32.08 21.32 17.47
C ALA A 34 31.71 19.83 17.59
N GLY A 35 31.52 19.17 16.44
CA GLY A 35 31.91 17.77 16.27
C GLY A 35 30.83 16.71 16.43
N GLY A 36 29.70 16.81 15.72
CA GLY A 36 28.81 15.68 15.50
C GLY A 36 29.43 14.70 14.48
N LYS A 37 30.03 13.62 14.97
CA LYS A 37 30.47 12.48 14.16
C LYS A 37 29.22 11.88 13.51
N GLN A 38 29.10 11.94 12.18
CA GLN A 38 27.99 11.31 11.44
C GLN A 38 28.08 9.79 11.62
N SER A 39 27.42 9.27 12.66
CA SER A 39 27.16 7.85 12.82
C SER A 39 26.09 7.46 11.80
N GLY A 40 26.42 6.54 10.90
CA GLY A 40 25.44 5.94 9.99
C GLY A 40 24.28 5.26 10.74
N PRO A 41 23.23 4.82 10.02
CA PRO A 41 22.08 4.19 10.64
C PRO A 41 22.49 2.95 11.45
N THR A 42 21.81 2.71 12.58
CA THR A 42 22.06 1.51 13.40
C THR A 42 21.61 0.24 12.66
N ALA A 43 22.15 -0.92 13.01
CA ALA A 43 21.77 -2.19 12.38
C ALA A 43 20.24 -2.45 12.47
N GLU A 44 19.63 -2.11 13.60
CA GLU A 44 18.17 -2.19 13.78
C GLU A 44 17.40 -1.26 12.84
N GLN A 45 17.89 -0.02 12.66
CA GLN A 45 17.29 0.94 11.73
C GLN A 45 17.41 0.49 10.27
N VAL A 46 18.54 -0.14 9.91
CA VAL A 46 18.76 -0.71 8.59
C VAL A 46 17.74 -1.82 8.31
N VAL A 47 17.59 -2.77 9.24
CA VAL A 47 16.61 -3.86 9.12
C VAL A 47 15.19 -3.29 9.03
N ALA A 48 14.82 -2.37 9.91
CA ALA A 48 13.48 -1.78 9.93
C ALA A 48 13.16 -1.07 8.60
N THR A 49 14.12 -0.33 8.05
CA THR A 49 13.97 0.36 6.76
C THR A 49 13.79 -0.63 5.62
N PHE A 50 14.62 -1.69 5.59
CA PHE A 50 14.52 -2.73 4.57
C PHE A 50 13.17 -3.45 4.61
N GLN A 51 12.68 -3.80 5.81
CA GLN A 51 11.37 -4.44 5.96
C GLN A 51 10.22 -3.51 5.55
N ARG A 52 10.33 -2.21 5.85
CA ARG A 52 9.36 -1.22 5.37
C ARG A 52 9.33 -1.17 3.85
N MET A 53 10.48 -1.11 3.19
CA MET A 53 10.58 -1.13 1.72
C MET A 53 9.97 -2.40 1.11
N ARG A 54 10.19 -3.58 1.72
CA ARG A 54 9.54 -4.83 1.28
C ARG A 54 8.03 -4.79 1.47
N GLN A 55 7.55 -4.19 2.56
CA GLN A 55 6.11 -4.04 2.79
C GLN A 55 5.48 -3.09 1.76
N GLU A 56 6.14 -1.98 1.45
CA GLU A 56 5.71 -1.05 0.39
C GLU A 56 5.62 -1.77 -0.96
N GLN A 57 6.64 -2.54 -1.34
CA GLN A 57 6.63 -3.29 -2.60
C GLN A 57 5.47 -4.30 -2.68
N ARG A 58 5.21 -5.05 -1.61
CA ARG A 58 4.07 -6.00 -1.53
C ARG A 58 2.72 -5.29 -1.57
N SER A 59 2.61 -4.12 -0.93
CA SER A 59 1.39 -3.31 -0.97
C SER A 59 1.10 -2.81 -2.38
N MET A 60 2.13 -2.39 -3.12
CA MET A 60 1.98 -2.00 -4.53
C MET A 60 1.51 -3.17 -5.40
N ALA A 61 2.11 -4.36 -5.22
CA ALA A 61 1.70 -5.56 -5.95
C ALA A 61 0.22 -5.93 -5.67
N SER A 62 -0.20 -5.84 -4.41
CA SER A 62 -1.60 -6.10 -4.03
C SER A 62 -2.54 -5.09 -4.69
N LYS A 63 -2.16 -3.81 -4.71
CA LYS A 63 -2.96 -2.76 -5.36
C LYS A 63 -3.03 -2.91 -6.88
N ALA A 64 -1.94 -3.33 -7.53
CA ALA A 64 -1.95 -3.63 -8.96
C ALA A 64 -2.93 -4.76 -9.29
N ALA A 65 -2.88 -5.87 -8.52
CA ALA A 65 -3.79 -7.00 -8.71
C ALA A 65 -5.26 -6.63 -8.53
N GLU A 66 -5.60 -5.80 -7.53
CA GLU A 66 -6.96 -5.26 -7.38
C GLU A 66 -7.42 -4.48 -8.61
N LEU A 67 -6.58 -3.58 -9.14
CA LEU A 67 -6.92 -2.77 -10.31
C LEU A 67 -7.00 -3.61 -11.59
N GLU A 68 -6.23 -4.69 -11.70
CA GLU A 68 -6.34 -5.66 -12.80
C GLU A 68 -7.72 -6.36 -12.79
N MET A 69 -8.26 -6.66 -11.61
CA MET A 69 -9.62 -7.18 -11.49
C MET A 69 -10.65 -6.14 -11.96
N ASP A 70 -10.51 -4.88 -11.55
CA ASP A 70 -11.39 -3.78 -11.99
C ASP A 70 -11.40 -3.62 -13.53
N ILE A 71 -10.24 -3.77 -14.19
CA ILE A 71 -10.15 -3.75 -15.66
C ILE A 71 -10.95 -4.89 -16.29
N ASN A 72 -10.88 -6.08 -15.72
CA ASN A 72 -11.60 -7.26 -16.23
C ASN A 72 -13.11 -7.06 -16.09
N GLU A 73 -13.57 -6.55 -14.95
CA GLU A 73 -14.96 -6.22 -14.71
C GLU A 73 -15.46 -5.14 -15.68
N HIS A 74 -14.70 -4.04 -15.84
CA HIS A 74 -15.02 -3.00 -16.81
C HIS A 74 -15.10 -3.54 -18.23
N SER A 75 -14.20 -4.44 -18.62
CA SER A 75 -14.19 -5.05 -19.95
C SER A 75 -15.47 -5.85 -20.20
N LEU A 76 -15.87 -6.69 -19.24
CA LEU A 76 -17.10 -7.46 -19.34
C LEU A 76 -18.33 -6.55 -19.48
N VAL A 77 -18.43 -5.48 -18.68
CA VAL A 77 -19.54 -4.53 -18.76
C VAL A 77 -19.56 -3.82 -20.12
N ILE A 78 -18.41 -3.37 -20.62
CA ILE A 78 -18.30 -2.71 -21.93
C ILE A 78 -18.78 -3.65 -23.04
N ASP A 79 -18.32 -4.91 -23.03
CA ASP A 79 -18.68 -5.91 -24.06
C ASP A 79 -20.19 -6.16 -24.07
N THR A 80 -20.82 -6.29 -22.88
CA THR A 80 -22.27 -6.46 -22.80
C THR A 80 -23.06 -5.23 -23.26
N LEU A 81 -22.55 -4.01 -23.03
CA LEU A 81 -23.24 -2.77 -23.39
C LEU A 81 -23.07 -2.39 -24.86
N ARG A 82 -22.05 -2.90 -25.55
CA ARG A 82 -21.82 -2.63 -26.99
C ARG A 82 -22.95 -3.11 -27.89
N GLU A 83 -23.62 -4.20 -27.50
CA GLU A 83 -24.74 -4.78 -28.25
C GLU A 83 -26.09 -4.14 -27.87
N VAL A 84 -26.11 -3.25 -26.88
CA VAL A 84 -27.32 -2.59 -26.39
C VAL A 84 -27.54 -1.29 -27.15
N ASP A 85 -28.81 -0.96 -27.42
CA ASP A 85 -29.19 0.30 -28.05
C ASP A 85 -28.63 1.52 -27.30
N PRO A 86 -27.85 2.41 -27.96
CA PRO A 86 -27.24 3.59 -27.34
C PRO A 86 -28.25 4.57 -26.73
N SER A 87 -29.51 4.57 -27.19
CA SER A 87 -30.56 5.45 -26.67
C SER A 87 -31.22 4.93 -25.39
N ARG A 88 -30.97 3.66 -25.04
CA ARG A 88 -31.54 3.00 -23.87
C ARG A 88 -31.04 3.65 -22.58
N LYS A 89 -31.96 3.79 -21.61
CA LYS A 89 -31.65 4.32 -20.28
C LYS A 89 -30.80 3.33 -19.49
N CYS A 90 -29.80 3.85 -18.80
CA CYS A 90 -28.91 3.16 -17.88
C CYS A 90 -28.99 3.86 -16.52
N PHE A 91 -28.88 3.10 -15.43
CA PHE A 91 -28.92 3.65 -14.08
C PHE A 91 -27.64 3.30 -13.34
N ARG A 92 -26.97 4.31 -12.78
CA ARG A 92 -25.77 4.12 -11.95
C ARG A 92 -26.10 4.42 -10.50
N LEU A 93 -25.74 3.52 -9.60
CA LEU A 93 -25.87 3.75 -8.17
C LEU A 93 -24.75 4.67 -7.67
N VAL A 94 -25.11 5.76 -7.00
CA VAL A 94 -24.17 6.72 -6.39
C VAL A 94 -24.67 7.07 -5.00
N GLY A 95 -23.93 6.68 -3.96
CA GLY A 95 -24.31 6.99 -2.58
C GLY A 95 -25.71 6.52 -2.18
N GLY A 96 -26.20 5.41 -2.76
CA GLY A 96 -27.54 4.89 -2.51
C GLY A 96 -28.65 5.43 -3.42
N VAL A 97 -28.37 6.39 -4.31
CA VAL A 97 -29.33 6.94 -5.27
C VAL A 97 -29.02 6.45 -6.68
N LEU A 98 -30.04 6.04 -7.44
CA LEU A 98 -29.91 5.70 -8.85
C LEU A 98 -29.93 6.98 -9.70
N VAL A 99 -28.85 7.21 -10.43
CA VAL A 99 -28.72 8.31 -11.39
C VAL A 99 -29.01 7.79 -12.80
N GLU A 100 -30.03 8.35 -13.44
CA GLU A 100 -30.37 8.05 -14.83
C GLU A 100 -29.33 8.64 -15.79
N ARG A 101 -28.94 7.82 -16.78
CA ARG A 101 -28.05 8.13 -17.90
C ARG A 101 -28.51 7.36 -19.13
N THR A 102 -27.82 7.54 -20.25
CA THR A 102 -28.02 6.71 -21.45
C THR A 102 -26.78 5.87 -21.75
N VAL A 103 -26.94 4.77 -22.47
CA VAL A 103 -25.81 3.90 -22.86
C VAL A 103 -24.74 4.68 -23.63
N LYS A 104 -25.15 5.61 -24.52
CA LYS A 104 -24.23 6.50 -25.25
C LYS A 104 -23.38 7.43 -24.35
N GLU A 105 -23.82 7.72 -23.13
CA GLU A 105 -23.05 8.52 -22.16
C GLU A 105 -22.19 7.64 -21.25
N VAL A 106 -22.66 6.43 -20.94
CA VAL A 106 -22.00 5.52 -20.01
C VAL A 106 -20.86 4.75 -20.67
N LEU A 107 -21.03 4.28 -21.91
CA LEU A 107 -20.00 3.52 -22.63
C LEU A 107 -18.66 4.29 -22.73
N PRO A 108 -18.61 5.55 -23.21
CA PRO A 108 -17.36 6.29 -23.30
C PRO A 108 -16.71 6.53 -21.94
N ALA A 109 -17.52 6.71 -20.88
CA ALA A 109 -17.02 6.88 -19.52
C ALA A 109 -16.38 5.59 -18.99
N LEU A 110 -16.96 4.43 -19.27
CA LEU A 110 -16.38 3.13 -18.89
C LEU A 110 -15.06 2.87 -19.64
N GLU A 111 -15.01 3.14 -20.94
CA GLU A 111 -13.79 2.99 -21.74
C GLU A 111 -12.67 3.92 -21.23
N THR A 112 -12.99 5.20 -20.98
CA THR A 112 -12.04 6.17 -20.43
C THR A 112 -11.52 5.75 -19.06
N ASN A 113 -12.41 5.30 -18.17
CA ASN A 113 -12.02 4.85 -16.83
C ASN A 113 -11.11 3.62 -16.90
N LYS A 114 -11.45 2.64 -17.75
CA LYS A 114 -10.61 1.45 -17.98
C LYS A 114 -9.21 1.87 -18.43
N GLU A 115 -9.09 2.77 -19.40
CA GLU A 115 -7.79 3.26 -19.87
C GLU A 115 -6.99 4.00 -18.79
N GLN A 116 -7.67 4.79 -17.95
CA GLN A 116 -7.04 5.46 -16.82
C GLN A 116 -6.50 4.45 -15.79
N ILE A 117 -7.28 3.41 -15.48
CA ILE A 117 -6.84 2.33 -14.59
C ILE A 117 -5.62 1.61 -15.17
N SER A 118 -5.61 1.30 -16.47
CA SER A 118 -4.44 0.70 -17.13
C SER A 118 -3.17 1.54 -16.96
N LYS A 119 -3.27 2.86 -17.16
CA LYS A 119 -2.13 3.79 -16.96
C LYS A 119 -1.66 3.82 -15.50
N ILE A 120 -2.57 3.71 -14.55
CA ILE A 120 -2.22 3.63 -13.13
C ILE A 120 -1.46 2.33 -12.83
N ILE A 121 -1.89 1.19 -13.38
CA ILE A 121 -1.19 -0.10 -13.23
C ILE A 121 0.21 -0.02 -13.83
N GLU A 122 0.38 0.56 -15.01
CA GLU A 122 1.71 0.77 -15.62
C GLU A 122 2.64 1.62 -14.73
N SER A 123 2.09 2.67 -14.12
CA SER A 123 2.81 3.52 -13.16
C SER A 123 3.20 2.72 -11.91
N ILE A 124 2.28 1.93 -11.33
CA ILE A 124 2.57 1.07 -10.16
C ILE A 124 3.65 0.04 -10.50
N ASN A 125 3.58 -0.58 -11.68
CA ASN A 125 4.59 -1.54 -12.13
C ASN A 125 5.97 -0.89 -12.27
N THR A 126 6.04 0.33 -12.80
CA THR A 126 7.28 1.09 -12.90
C THR A 126 7.85 1.45 -11.51
N GLN A 127 6.98 1.87 -10.59
CA GLN A 127 7.38 2.15 -9.20
C GLN A 127 7.85 0.89 -8.47
N MET A 128 7.19 -0.25 -8.71
CA MET A 128 7.54 -1.54 -8.13
C MET A 128 8.90 -2.04 -8.63
N GLN A 129 9.22 -1.84 -9.91
CA GLN A 129 10.55 -2.14 -10.46
C GLN A 129 11.63 -1.24 -9.86
N THR A 130 11.35 0.07 -9.77
CA THR A 130 12.27 1.03 -9.12
C THR A 130 12.54 0.64 -7.67
N LYS A 131 11.49 0.32 -6.90
CA LYS A 131 11.61 -0.15 -5.51
C LYS A 131 12.33 -1.48 -5.39
N GLY A 132 12.17 -2.38 -6.35
CA GLY A 132 12.91 -3.65 -6.41
C GLY A 132 14.42 -3.44 -6.58
N ARG A 133 14.82 -2.47 -7.41
CA ARG A 133 16.23 -2.06 -7.57
C ARG A 133 16.76 -1.42 -6.28
N GLU A 134 16.01 -0.47 -5.71
CA GLU A 134 16.37 0.15 -4.43
C GLU A 134 16.54 -0.89 -3.30
N LEU A 135 15.68 -1.91 -3.24
CA LEU A 135 15.77 -3.02 -2.30
C LEU A 135 17.06 -3.82 -2.49
N THR A 136 17.41 -4.13 -3.74
CA THR A 136 18.63 -4.87 -4.07
C THR A 136 19.88 -4.07 -3.68
N GLU A 137 19.94 -2.80 -4.07
CA GLU A 137 21.03 -1.89 -3.68
C GLU A 137 21.12 -1.70 -2.17
N TYR A 138 19.99 -1.63 -1.46
CA TYR A 138 19.98 -1.51 0.00
C TYR A 138 20.45 -2.80 0.67
N ARG A 139 20.07 -3.96 0.13
CA ARG A 139 20.53 -5.28 0.60
C ARG A 139 22.05 -5.40 0.46
N GLU A 140 22.60 -5.02 -0.69
CA GLU A 140 24.04 -5.07 -0.97
C GLU A 140 24.83 -4.10 -0.10
N ARG A 141 24.38 -2.83 0.00
CA ARG A 141 25.06 -1.78 0.77
C ARG A 141 25.24 -2.10 2.25
N TYR A 142 24.31 -2.84 2.85
CA TYR A 142 24.33 -3.19 4.26
C TYR A 142 24.47 -4.71 4.51
N ASN A 143 24.87 -5.47 3.48
CA ASN A 143 25.08 -6.92 3.55
C ASN A 143 23.92 -7.69 4.23
N ILE A 144 22.69 -7.27 3.93
CA ILE A 144 21.50 -7.82 4.56
C ILE A 144 21.30 -9.27 4.11
N ARG A 145 21.27 -10.20 5.07
CA ARG A 145 20.94 -11.61 4.85
C ARG A 145 19.52 -11.88 5.29
N LEU A 146 18.69 -12.28 4.34
CA LEU A 146 17.36 -12.80 4.62
C LEU A 146 17.49 -14.25 5.09
N VAL A 147 17.26 -14.48 6.38
CA VAL A 147 17.20 -15.83 6.95
C VAL A 147 15.89 -16.45 6.46
N GLY A 148 16.01 -17.34 5.46
CA GLY A 148 14.87 -17.97 4.79
C GLY A 148 15.04 -18.12 3.26
N GLU A 149 16.03 -17.49 2.64
CA GLU A 149 16.34 -17.63 1.20
C GLU A 149 17.69 -18.34 0.97
N GLY A 150 17.98 -19.38 1.76
CA GLY A 150 19.25 -20.10 1.73
C GLY A 150 19.31 -21.32 0.81
N GLU A 151 18.18 -21.83 0.29
CA GLU A 151 18.15 -23.13 -0.40
C GLU A 151 17.28 -23.22 -1.68
N SER A 152 16.74 -22.13 -2.21
CA SER A 152 15.80 -22.22 -3.37
C SER A 152 16.37 -21.85 -4.75
N GLU A 153 17.64 -21.46 -4.88
CA GLU A 153 18.22 -21.11 -6.19
C GLU A 153 19.28 -22.11 -6.71
N ALA A 154 19.27 -23.35 -6.21
CA ALA A 154 20.17 -24.40 -6.72
C ALA A 154 19.51 -25.78 -6.83
N GLN A 155 18.34 -25.91 -7.47
CA GLN A 155 17.98 -27.16 -8.16
C GLN A 155 16.82 -26.98 -9.14
N GLY A 156 17.14 -26.69 -10.39
CA GLY A 156 16.30 -27.04 -11.52
C GLY A 156 16.60 -28.46 -11.98
N GLN A 157 15.54 -29.22 -12.27
CA GLN A 157 15.45 -30.54 -12.93
C GLN A 157 15.36 -31.79 -12.02
N SER A 158 14.12 -32.23 -11.73
CA SER A 158 13.54 -33.47 -12.28
C SER A 158 12.16 -33.76 -11.65
N ALA A 159 11.35 -34.54 -12.36
CA ALA A 159 9.90 -34.56 -12.31
C ALA A 159 9.22 -35.39 -11.20
N SER A 160 7.98 -34.97 -10.89
CA SER A 160 6.80 -35.74 -10.48
C SER A 160 6.90 -36.77 -9.34
N SER A 161 6.14 -36.55 -8.26
CA SER A 161 5.01 -37.43 -7.90
C SER A 161 4.21 -36.87 -6.71
N SER A 162 2.90 -37.00 -6.83
CA SER A 162 1.85 -36.78 -5.84
C SER A 162 2.11 -37.44 -4.47
N ARG A 163 1.72 -36.77 -3.37
CA ARG A 163 0.83 -37.29 -2.32
C ARG A 163 0.63 -36.28 -1.18
N ASP A 164 -0.62 -36.18 -0.74
CA ASP A 164 -1.15 -35.47 0.41
C ASP A 164 -0.41 -35.74 1.73
N SER A 165 -0.25 -34.71 2.58
CA SER A 165 -0.53 -34.78 4.03
C SER A 165 -0.41 -33.43 4.73
N GLU A 166 -1.35 -33.23 5.64
CA GLU A 166 -1.56 -32.17 6.62
C GLU A 166 -0.33 -31.71 7.43
N GLY A 167 -0.40 -30.45 7.86
CA GLY A 167 -0.06 -30.08 9.24
C GLY A 167 1.25 -29.33 9.43
N GLY A 168 1.17 -28.07 9.87
CA GLY A 168 2.30 -27.39 10.49
C GLY A 168 2.33 -25.88 10.30
N GLY A 169 1.43 -25.16 10.97
CA GLY A 169 1.56 -23.72 11.12
C GLY A 169 2.84 -23.37 11.87
N SER A 170 3.86 -22.92 11.14
CA SER A 170 4.98 -22.16 11.71
C SER A 170 4.88 -20.75 11.19
N LYS A 171 4.69 -19.80 12.12
CA LYS A 171 4.90 -18.37 11.89
C LYS A 171 6.33 -18.19 11.38
N SER A 172 6.50 -18.17 10.06
CA SER A 172 7.77 -17.88 9.41
C SER A 172 8.00 -16.38 9.47
N GLY A 173 8.42 -15.91 10.65
CA GLY A 173 8.98 -14.58 10.81
C GLY A 173 10.38 -14.61 10.18
N ALA A 174 10.46 -14.27 8.89
CA ALA A 174 11.73 -14.15 8.19
C ALA A 174 12.66 -13.20 8.95
N GLY A 175 13.68 -13.77 9.60
CA GLY A 175 14.69 -13.03 10.35
C GLY A 175 15.62 -12.30 9.36
N VAL A 176 15.99 -11.07 9.69
CA VAL A 176 16.91 -10.28 8.87
C VAL A 176 18.18 -10.08 9.68
N LEU A 177 19.33 -10.51 9.13
CA LEU A 177 20.64 -10.33 9.75
C LEU A 177 21.42 -9.27 8.98
N VAL A 178 22.06 -8.35 9.71
CA VAL A 178 23.01 -7.36 9.19
C VAL A 178 24.40 -7.77 9.68
N SER A 179 25.39 -7.82 8.78
CA SER A 179 26.80 -8.17 9.10
C SER A 179 27.70 -6.96 9.09
#